data_AF-A0A124IP75-F1
#
_entry.id   AF-A0A124IP75-F1
#
_cell.length_a   1.000
_cell.length_b   1.000
_cell.length_c   1.000
_cell.angle_alpha   90.00
_cell.angle_beta   90.00
_cell.angle_gamma   90.00
#
_symmetry.space_group_name_H-M   'P 1'
#
loop_
_entity.id
_entity.type
_entity.pdbx_description
1 polymer ?
#
loop_
_entity_poly.entity_id
_entity_poly.type
_entity_poly.pdbx_seq_one_letter_code
_entity_poly.pdbx_strand_id
1 'polypeptide(L)'
;MRDIQYFIIIQALAIVLLAVAISIYAYQYFRYQKIKRLYRADYARKSYLISISRLLPFMPGYKSKRYRNTEELITDSGLGISVEGFYLAKTMLFIVGFVFFISIQTTNTFMLYDGIIGDLNIEKTLIDIAVVPDTHTLRLEKEIFSYLDNCLPGDKVTLKELKNKQNSQMYIEYIEAQISGKWAGLEEDAGAAAKRMYKKLIRIRTIERDYPIYLSALLAALAMYFMPNIIGHLKLMLIEDKRDWEILNYIYVFSIFGRLPPFNIKNVLINILVIADIYKSILTEALNNIKSGKGEASFDNLLKRVNNQELFELLEAMRLSMSTGLLNIVDNIDEMAVNQLKWLEIKSIKRRKSKQVIAMVPVVLVMLVAMVYFSYSLSTLSNPMNYIK
;
A
#
# COMPACT_ATOMS: atom_id res chain seq x y z
N MET A 1 -20.26 18.53 -22.84
CA MET A 1 -18.86 18.96 -23.11
C MET A 1 -18.18 19.62 -21.89
N ARG A 2 -18.91 20.29 -20.99
CA ARG A 2 -18.35 20.85 -19.73
C ARG A 2 -17.90 19.76 -18.73
N ASP A 3 -18.58 18.62 -18.66
CA ASP A 3 -18.26 17.57 -17.69
C ASP A 3 -17.03 16.72 -18.06
N ILE A 4 -16.76 16.53 -19.35
CA ILE A 4 -15.47 16.02 -19.84
C ILE A 4 -14.32 16.98 -19.50
N GLN A 5 -14.56 18.30 -19.53
CA GLN A 5 -13.55 19.28 -19.11
C GLN A 5 -13.23 19.14 -17.63
N TYR A 6 -14.20 18.84 -16.75
CA TYR A 6 -13.93 18.59 -15.33
C TYR A 6 -13.00 17.39 -15.11
N PHE A 7 -13.17 16.29 -15.86
CA PHE A 7 -12.26 15.14 -15.77
C PHE A 7 -10.83 15.47 -16.24
N ILE A 8 -10.71 16.21 -17.35
CA ILE A 8 -9.42 16.69 -17.86
C ILE A 8 -8.77 17.65 -16.86
N ILE A 9 -9.55 18.51 -16.20
CA ILE A 9 -9.08 19.44 -15.16
C ILE A 9 -8.57 18.66 -13.93
N ILE A 10 -9.28 17.63 -13.46
CA ILE A 10 -8.85 16.80 -12.33
C ILE A 10 -7.52 16.09 -12.66
N GLN A 11 -7.41 15.52 -13.86
CA GLN A 11 -6.18 14.85 -14.29
C GLN A 11 -5.03 15.85 -14.48
N ALA A 12 -5.29 17.02 -15.08
CA ALA A 12 -4.32 18.09 -15.22
C ALA A 12 -3.84 18.60 -13.85
N LEU A 13 -4.74 18.78 -12.88
CA LEU A 13 -4.40 19.14 -11.50
C LEU A 13 -3.52 18.08 -10.84
N ALA A 14 -3.84 16.79 -11.02
CA ALA A 14 -3.01 15.70 -10.49
C ALA A 14 -1.60 15.68 -11.11
N ILE A 15 -1.49 15.88 -12.42
CA ILE A 15 -0.20 15.97 -13.14
C ILE A 15 0.59 17.20 -12.70
N VAL A 16 -0.06 18.36 -12.54
CA VAL A 16 0.57 19.59 -12.03
C VAL A 16 1.08 19.36 -10.61
N LEU A 17 0.31 18.70 -9.75
CA LEU A 17 0.72 18.38 -8.39
C LEU A 17 1.94 17.46 -8.37
N LEU A 18 1.99 16.45 -9.25
CA LEU A 18 3.16 15.60 -9.45
C LEU A 18 4.37 16.42 -9.93
N ALA A 19 4.19 17.27 -10.95
CA ALA A 19 5.26 18.09 -11.52
C ALA A 19 5.83 19.07 -10.48
N VAL A 20 4.98 19.66 -9.64
CA VAL A 20 5.39 20.51 -8.52
C VAL A 20 6.16 19.70 -7.48
N ALA A 21 5.69 18.51 -7.11
CA ALA A 21 6.40 17.64 -6.16
C ALA A 21 7.78 17.22 -6.68
N ILE A 22 7.88 16.84 -7.95
CA ILE A 22 9.14 16.51 -8.63
C ILE A 22 10.06 17.72 -8.67
N SER A 23 9.54 18.90 -9.02
CA SER A 23 10.31 20.14 -9.11
C SER A 23 10.87 20.56 -7.75
N ILE A 24 10.08 20.46 -6.68
CA ILE A 24 10.52 20.70 -5.31
C ILE A 24 11.61 19.71 -4.91
N TYR A 25 11.45 18.43 -5.24
CA TYR A 25 12.44 17.40 -4.93
C TYR A 25 13.75 17.62 -5.69
N ALA A 26 13.66 17.88 -7.00
CA ALA A 26 14.81 18.20 -7.84
C ALA A 26 15.54 19.44 -7.31
N TYR A 27 14.81 20.51 -6.97
CA TYR A 27 15.39 21.71 -6.37
C TYR A 27 16.12 21.41 -5.05
N GLN A 28 15.51 20.63 -4.15
CA GLN A 28 16.16 20.24 -2.90
C GLN A 28 17.39 19.36 -3.12
N TYR A 29 17.35 18.46 -4.11
CA TYR A 29 18.47 17.61 -4.48
C TYR A 29 19.65 18.42 -5.05
N PHE A 30 19.38 19.34 -5.98
CA PHE A 30 20.41 20.25 -6.52
C PHE A 30 20.99 21.14 -5.43
N ARG A 31 20.15 21.66 -4.52
CA ARG A 31 20.61 22.44 -3.37
C ARG A 31 21.49 21.59 -2.44
N TYR A 32 21.12 20.34 -2.17
CA TYR A 32 21.95 19.40 -1.39
C TYR A 32 23.30 19.15 -2.06
N GLN A 33 23.33 18.86 -3.37
CA GLN A 33 24.59 18.68 -4.09
C GLN A 33 25.48 19.94 -4.05
N LYS A 34 24.89 21.12 -4.25
CA LYS A 34 25.61 22.39 -4.19
C LYS A 34 26.21 22.64 -2.80
N ILE A 35 25.44 22.43 -1.73
CA ILE A 35 25.92 22.60 -0.36
C ILE A 35 26.96 21.52 0.01
N LYS A 36 26.79 20.28 -0.47
CA LYS A 36 27.76 19.20 -0.27
C LYS A 36 29.11 19.52 -0.90
N ARG A 37 29.12 20.13 -2.09
CA ARG A 37 30.34 20.62 -2.74
C ARG A 37 31.01 21.75 -1.96
N LEU A 38 30.24 22.61 -1.27
CA LEU A 38 30.75 23.83 -0.62
C LEU A 38 31.14 23.64 0.86
N TYR A 39 30.41 22.83 1.65
CA TYR A 39 30.46 22.88 3.13
C TYR A 39 30.61 21.50 3.82
N ARG A 40 31.15 20.48 3.13
CA ARG A 40 31.22 19.06 3.59
C ARG A 40 29.83 18.38 3.73
N ALA A 41 29.84 17.05 3.73
CA ALA A 41 28.64 16.23 3.66
C ALA A 41 27.70 16.35 4.87
N ASP A 42 28.25 16.52 6.08
CA ASP A 42 27.45 16.58 7.32
C ASP A 42 26.63 17.87 7.41
N TYR A 43 27.21 19.00 6.99
CA TYR A 43 26.51 20.27 6.95
C TYR A 43 25.41 20.27 5.88
N ALA A 44 25.70 19.69 4.71
CA ALA A 44 24.71 19.51 3.64
C ALA A 44 23.53 18.65 4.09
N ARG A 45 23.80 17.56 4.83
CA ARG A 45 22.77 16.69 5.40
C ARG A 45 21.90 17.45 6.39
N LYS A 46 22.48 18.20 7.33
CA LYS A 46 21.73 19.00 8.31
C LYS A 46 20.86 20.09 7.65
N SER A 47 21.41 20.79 6.66
CA SER A 47 20.68 21.83 5.90
C SER A 47 19.52 21.27 5.07
N TYR A 48 19.71 20.10 4.48
CA TYR A 48 18.68 19.37 3.72
C TYR A 48 17.53 18.94 4.63
N LEU A 49 17.83 18.36 5.80
CA LEU A 49 16.81 17.94 6.77
C LEU A 49 15.98 19.12 7.30
N ILE A 50 16.60 20.27 7.59
CA ILE A 50 15.90 21.50 8.00
C ILE A 50 14.99 22.03 6.89
N SER A 51 15.40 21.89 5.63
CA SER A 51 14.60 22.36 4.48
C SER A 51 13.40 21.46 4.23
N ILE A 52 13.58 20.13 4.35
CA ILE A 52 12.48 19.15 4.26
C ILE A 52 11.45 19.39 5.36
N SER A 53 11.92 19.60 6.60
CA SER A 53 11.02 19.68 7.75
C SER A 53 10.10 20.89 7.73
N ARG A 54 10.48 21.96 7.05
CA ARG A 54 9.64 23.16 6.85
C ARG A 54 8.61 23.00 5.74
N LEU A 55 8.79 22.04 4.85
CA LEU A 55 8.01 21.92 3.61
C LEU A 55 6.93 20.83 3.70
N LEU A 56 7.08 19.86 4.62
CA LEU A 56 6.16 18.74 4.76
C LEU A 56 4.96 19.08 5.69
N PRO A 57 3.71 19.11 5.18
CA PRO A 57 2.54 19.56 5.93
C PRO A 57 2.14 18.63 7.09
N PHE A 58 2.58 17.36 7.06
CA PHE A 58 2.23 16.35 8.08
C PHE A 58 3.42 15.94 8.97
N MET A 59 4.52 16.69 8.93
CA MET A 59 5.67 16.38 9.76
C MET A 59 5.39 16.76 11.23
N PRO A 60 5.60 15.84 12.19
CA PRO A 60 5.45 16.15 13.60
C PRO A 60 6.55 17.11 14.06
N GLY A 61 6.20 18.03 14.95
CA GLY A 61 7.17 18.94 15.57
C GLY A 61 8.30 18.19 16.27
N TYR A 62 9.51 18.75 16.21
CA TYR A 62 10.71 18.19 16.83
C TYR A 62 10.46 17.89 18.32
N LYS A 63 10.84 16.69 18.78
CA LYS A 63 10.59 16.15 20.15
C LYS A 63 9.14 15.91 20.55
N SER A 64 8.14 16.06 19.66
CA SER A 64 6.77 15.64 19.97
C SER A 64 6.68 14.12 20.22
N LYS A 65 5.62 13.65 20.91
CA LYS A 65 5.39 12.22 21.14
C LYS A 65 5.39 11.42 19.82
N ARG A 66 4.76 11.97 18.76
CA ARG A 66 4.75 11.34 17.42
C ARG A 66 6.14 11.27 16.79
N TYR A 67 6.97 12.30 16.99
CA TYR A 67 8.35 12.30 16.52
C TYR A 67 9.17 11.21 17.23
N ARG A 68 9.10 11.12 18.56
CA ARG A 68 9.80 10.10 19.35
C ARG A 68 9.40 8.68 18.98
N ASN A 69 8.10 8.41 18.87
CA ASN A 69 7.61 7.10 18.45
C ASN A 69 8.10 6.71 17.05
N THR A 70 8.25 7.68 16.15
CA THR A 70 8.75 7.42 14.79
C THR A 70 10.27 7.21 14.80
N GLU A 71 10.99 7.98 15.62
CA GLU A 71 12.42 7.81 15.84
C GLU A 71 12.72 6.41 16.42
N GLU A 72 12.00 6.00 17.46
CA GLU A 72 12.05 4.65 18.05
C GLU A 72 11.77 3.56 17.02
N LEU A 73 10.68 3.69 16.24
CA LEU A 73 10.36 2.75 15.17
C LEU A 73 11.52 2.60 14.17
N ILE A 74 12.15 3.70 13.78
CA ILE A 74 13.25 3.73 12.79
C ILE A 74 14.54 3.14 13.37
N THR A 75 14.87 3.48 14.62
CA THR A 75 16.07 2.96 15.30
C THR A 75 15.93 1.47 15.55
N ASP A 76 14.80 1.04 16.08
CA ASP A 76 14.58 -0.34 16.48
C ASP A 76 14.44 -1.26 15.25
N SER A 77 13.87 -0.74 14.16
CA SER A 77 13.78 -1.48 12.90
C SER A 77 15.09 -1.45 12.09
N GLY A 78 16.10 -0.71 12.52
CA GLY A 78 17.37 -0.56 11.82
C GLY A 78 17.20 -0.04 10.39
N LEU A 79 16.28 0.90 10.16
CA LEU A 79 16.04 1.49 8.84
C LEU A 79 17.17 2.44 8.42
N GLY A 80 17.95 2.98 9.36
CA GLY A 80 19.12 3.82 9.07
C GLY A 80 18.82 5.17 8.40
N ILE A 81 17.54 5.58 8.40
CA ILE A 81 17.04 6.82 7.79
C ILE A 81 16.72 7.82 8.92
N SER A 82 16.66 9.12 8.63
CA SER A 82 16.20 10.10 9.63
C SER A 82 14.66 10.19 9.65
N VAL A 83 14.08 10.76 10.70
CA VAL A 83 12.62 10.95 10.81
C VAL A 83 12.09 11.78 9.62
N GLU A 84 12.82 12.81 9.20
CA GLU A 84 12.47 13.63 8.04
C GLU A 84 12.46 12.83 6.74
N GLY A 85 13.46 11.96 6.54
CA GLY A 85 13.53 11.09 5.36
C GLY A 85 12.38 10.09 5.31
N PHE A 86 11.97 9.59 6.47
CA PHE A 86 10.81 8.70 6.59
C PHE A 86 9.49 9.42 6.25
N TYR A 87 9.27 10.62 6.76
CA TYR A 87 8.08 11.41 6.40
C TYR A 87 8.07 11.87 4.94
N LEU A 88 9.25 12.18 4.37
CA LEU A 88 9.38 12.48 2.94
C LEU A 88 8.94 11.28 2.08
N ALA A 89 9.38 10.06 2.43
CA ALA A 89 8.97 8.85 1.73
C ALA A 89 7.45 8.62 1.81
N LYS A 90 6.84 8.85 2.99
CA LYS A 90 5.38 8.76 3.18
C LYS A 90 4.63 9.75 2.29
N THR A 91 5.07 11.01 2.24
CA THR A 91 4.43 12.02 1.39
C THR A 91 4.61 11.74 -0.10
N MET A 92 5.77 11.22 -0.52
CA MET A 92 5.99 10.85 -1.91
C MET A 92 5.12 9.66 -2.33
N LEU A 93 5.02 8.63 -1.48
CA LEU A 93 4.11 7.51 -1.72
C LEU A 93 2.65 7.96 -1.82
N PHE A 94 2.23 8.91 -0.97
CA PHE A 94 0.90 9.50 -1.07
C PHE A 94 0.67 10.21 -2.41
N ILE A 95 1.59 11.10 -2.82
CA ILE A 95 1.46 11.89 -4.05
C ILE A 95 1.46 10.97 -5.28
N VAL A 96 2.41 10.05 -5.37
CA VAL A 96 2.50 9.08 -6.47
C VAL A 96 1.25 8.20 -6.49
N GLY A 97 0.82 7.72 -5.33
CA GLY A 97 -0.37 6.89 -5.21
C GLY A 97 -1.65 7.60 -5.62
N PHE A 98 -1.81 8.87 -5.22
CA PHE A 98 -2.94 9.70 -5.60
C PHE A 98 -3.03 9.91 -7.11
N VAL A 99 -1.90 10.26 -7.74
CA VAL A 99 -1.83 10.46 -9.19
C VAL A 99 -2.13 9.15 -9.92
N PHE A 100 -1.57 8.03 -9.46
CA PHE A 100 -1.82 6.72 -10.03
C PHE A 100 -3.29 6.32 -9.96
N PHE A 101 -3.93 6.41 -8.79
CA PHE A 101 -5.33 6.03 -8.63
C PHE A 101 -6.28 6.96 -9.38
N ILE A 102 -6.03 8.28 -9.39
CA ILE A 102 -6.82 9.21 -10.20
C ILE A 102 -6.66 8.90 -11.69
N SER A 103 -5.46 8.58 -12.16
CA SER A 103 -5.23 8.23 -13.56
C SER A 103 -5.99 6.96 -13.96
N ILE A 104 -6.03 5.95 -13.09
CA ILE A 104 -6.85 4.74 -13.31
C ILE A 104 -8.33 5.11 -13.37
N GLN A 105 -8.84 5.88 -12.41
CA GLN A 105 -10.27 6.20 -12.35
C GLN A 105 -10.71 7.07 -13.53
N THR A 106 -9.92 8.08 -13.91
CA THR A 106 -10.18 8.90 -15.09
C THR A 106 -10.16 8.08 -16.38
N THR A 107 -9.19 7.18 -16.53
CA THR A 107 -9.12 6.27 -17.70
C THR A 107 -10.33 5.34 -17.75
N ASN A 108 -10.69 4.71 -16.64
CA ASN A 108 -11.87 3.83 -16.57
C ASN A 108 -13.16 4.58 -16.90
N THR A 109 -13.30 5.80 -16.37
CA THR A 109 -14.48 6.65 -16.64
C THR A 109 -14.54 7.04 -18.10
N PHE A 110 -13.40 7.39 -18.72
CA PHE A 110 -13.31 7.70 -20.15
C PHE A 110 -13.67 6.50 -21.02
N MET A 111 -13.17 5.31 -20.69
CA MET A 111 -13.52 4.07 -21.41
C MET A 111 -15.01 3.73 -21.28
N LEU A 112 -15.62 3.94 -20.11
CA LEU A 112 -17.06 3.76 -19.93
C LEU A 112 -17.87 4.78 -20.73
N TYR A 113 -17.43 6.04 -20.76
CA TYR A 113 -18.05 7.10 -21.54
C TYR A 113 -18.01 6.78 -23.04
N ASP A 114 -16.84 6.46 -23.58
CA ASP A 114 -16.66 6.08 -24.98
C ASP A 114 -17.44 4.80 -25.32
N GLY A 115 -17.48 3.83 -24.40
CA GLY A 115 -18.26 2.61 -24.55
C GLY A 115 -19.76 2.87 -24.66
N ILE A 116 -20.32 3.75 -23.82
CA ILE A 116 -21.76 4.08 -23.85
C ILE A 116 -22.12 4.89 -25.10
N ILE A 117 -21.28 5.83 -25.52
CA ILE A 117 -21.55 6.59 -26.73
C ILE A 117 -21.44 5.70 -27.97
N GLY A 118 -20.44 4.83 -28.03
CA GLY A 118 -20.22 3.90 -29.14
C GLY A 118 -21.23 2.74 -29.22
N ASP A 119 -22.04 2.50 -28.19
CA ASP A 119 -23.01 1.40 -28.17
C ASP A 119 -24.27 1.73 -28.99
N LEU A 120 -24.31 1.32 -30.26
CA LEU A 120 -25.46 1.51 -31.15
C LEU A 120 -26.68 0.67 -30.77
N ASN A 121 -26.51 -0.34 -29.91
CA ASN A 121 -27.50 -1.36 -29.62
C ASN A 121 -27.90 -1.39 -28.14
N ILE A 122 -27.82 -0.24 -27.46
CA ILE A 122 -28.17 -0.13 -26.04
C ILE A 122 -29.59 -0.67 -25.77
N GLU A 123 -29.68 -1.69 -24.92
CA GLU A 123 -30.93 -2.39 -24.54
C GLU A 123 -31.70 -3.08 -25.68
N LYS A 124 -31.09 -3.25 -26.86
CA LYS A 124 -31.60 -4.21 -27.84
C LYS A 124 -31.37 -5.63 -27.32
N THR A 125 -32.41 -6.44 -27.37
CA THR A 125 -32.36 -7.86 -27.01
C THR A 125 -31.91 -8.70 -28.20
N LEU A 126 -31.64 -9.99 -27.98
CA LEU A 126 -31.28 -10.96 -29.03
C LEU A 126 -32.29 -11.05 -30.19
N ILE A 127 -33.53 -10.61 -29.97
CA ILE A 127 -34.63 -10.67 -30.92
C ILE A 127 -34.65 -9.41 -31.82
N ASP A 128 -34.01 -8.33 -31.39
CA ASP A 128 -33.96 -7.07 -32.13
C ASP A 128 -32.86 -7.10 -33.20
N ILE A 129 -33.13 -6.50 -34.36
CA ILE A 129 -32.14 -6.38 -35.44
C ILE A 129 -30.98 -5.52 -34.93
N ALA A 130 -29.82 -6.17 -34.75
CA ALA A 130 -28.57 -5.52 -34.38
C ALA A 130 -28.12 -4.59 -35.51
N VAL A 131 -27.81 -3.34 -35.17
CA VAL A 131 -27.14 -2.44 -36.11
C VAL A 131 -25.67 -2.84 -36.12
N VAL A 132 -25.17 -3.23 -37.29
CA VAL A 132 -23.75 -3.52 -37.48
C VAL A 132 -22.99 -2.19 -37.37
N PRO A 133 -22.00 -2.08 -36.47
CA PRO A 133 -21.26 -0.85 -36.30
C PRO A 133 -20.34 -0.62 -37.50
N ASP A 134 -20.69 0.36 -38.34
CA ASP A 134 -19.78 0.94 -39.32
C ASP A 134 -19.14 2.21 -38.75
N THR A 135 -17.95 2.55 -39.24
CA THR A 135 -17.21 3.75 -38.85
C THR A 135 -18.00 5.04 -39.09
N HIS A 136 -18.82 5.09 -40.14
CA HIS A 136 -19.68 6.23 -40.43
C HIS A 136 -20.84 6.36 -39.44
N THR A 137 -21.51 5.25 -39.12
CA THR A 137 -22.66 5.24 -38.18
C THR A 137 -22.23 5.56 -36.75
N LEU A 138 -21.07 5.05 -36.32
CA LEU A 138 -20.49 5.39 -35.01
C LEU A 138 -20.09 6.86 -34.90
N ARG A 139 -19.57 7.45 -35.97
CA ARG A 139 -19.21 8.88 -35.99
C ARG A 139 -20.45 9.77 -35.92
N LEU A 140 -21.48 9.42 -36.68
CA LEU A 140 -22.76 10.13 -36.69
C LEU A 140 -23.45 10.04 -35.32
N GLU A 141 -23.41 8.87 -34.67
CA GLU A 141 -23.92 8.68 -33.30
C GLU A 141 -23.21 9.60 -32.28
N LYS A 142 -21.88 9.73 -32.38
CA LYS A 142 -21.08 10.65 -31.54
C LYS A 142 -21.45 12.11 -31.79
N GLU A 143 -21.69 12.49 -33.04
CA GLU A 143 -22.08 13.86 -33.42
C GLU A 143 -23.49 14.21 -32.93
N ILE A 144 -24.47 13.29 -33.06
CA ILE A 144 -25.82 13.47 -32.50
C ILE A 144 -25.75 13.63 -30.99
N PHE A 145 -25.03 12.73 -30.30
CA PHE A 145 -24.91 12.79 -28.86
C PHE A 145 -24.29 14.12 -28.39
N SER A 146 -23.18 14.55 -29.02
CA SER A 146 -22.53 15.81 -28.67
C SER A 146 -23.42 17.03 -28.91
N TYR A 147 -24.29 17.00 -29.92
CA TYR A 147 -25.25 18.07 -30.17
C TYR A 147 -26.36 18.08 -29.12
N LEU A 148 -26.92 16.91 -28.80
CA LEU A 148 -27.96 16.78 -27.78
C LEU A 148 -27.48 17.18 -26.39
N ASP A 149 -26.25 16.84 -26.02
CA ASP A 149 -25.63 17.24 -24.76
C ASP A 149 -25.48 18.78 -24.65
N ASN A 150 -25.29 19.47 -25.78
CA ASN A 150 -25.27 20.94 -25.82
C ASN A 150 -26.67 21.56 -25.74
N CYS A 151 -27.68 20.93 -26.35
CA CYS A 151 -29.08 21.38 -26.31
C CYS A 151 -29.73 21.14 -24.93
N LEU A 152 -29.37 20.03 -24.29
CA LEU A 152 -29.79 19.62 -22.96
C LEU A 152 -28.55 19.57 -22.06
N PRO A 153 -28.00 20.70 -21.60
CA PRO A 153 -26.87 20.68 -20.67
C PRO A 153 -27.33 20.23 -19.28
N GLY A 154 -26.44 19.57 -18.53
CA GLY A 154 -26.69 19.05 -17.18
C GLY A 154 -27.12 20.11 -16.15
N ASP A 155 -26.81 21.38 -16.40
CA ASP A 155 -27.20 22.54 -15.59
C ASP A 155 -28.68 22.94 -15.78
N LYS A 156 -29.26 22.65 -16.95
CA LYS A 156 -30.64 23.04 -17.31
C LYS A 156 -31.64 21.91 -17.14
N VAL A 157 -31.19 20.68 -17.34
CA VAL A 157 -32.00 19.48 -17.12
C VAL A 157 -31.26 18.63 -16.13
N THR A 158 -31.82 18.36 -14.96
CA THR A 158 -31.11 17.57 -13.95
C THR A 158 -31.25 16.07 -14.19
N LEU A 159 -30.33 15.25 -13.66
CA LEU A 159 -30.47 13.78 -13.67
C LEU A 159 -31.78 13.31 -13.02
N LYS A 160 -32.29 14.07 -12.04
CA LYS A 160 -33.56 13.78 -11.37
C LYS A 160 -34.75 14.00 -12.32
N GLU A 161 -34.73 15.05 -13.13
CA GLU A 161 -35.74 15.31 -14.14
C GLU A 161 -35.71 14.30 -15.27
N LEU A 162 -34.51 13.91 -15.74
CA LEU A 162 -34.40 12.85 -16.75
C LEU A 162 -34.85 11.49 -16.24
N LYS A 163 -34.66 11.15 -14.96
CA LYS A 163 -35.12 9.87 -14.38
C LYS A 163 -36.61 9.87 -14.02
N ASN A 164 -37.30 11.01 -14.09
CA ASN A 164 -38.73 11.08 -13.78
C ASN A 164 -39.54 10.43 -14.91
N LYS A 165 -40.23 9.32 -14.59
CA LYS A 165 -41.06 8.57 -15.55
C LYS A 165 -42.13 9.44 -16.22
N GLN A 166 -42.68 10.43 -15.51
CA GLN A 166 -43.72 11.32 -16.03
C GLN A 166 -43.22 12.23 -17.17
N ASN A 167 -41.94 12.59 -17.17
CA ASN A 167 -41.36 13.49 -18.17
C ASN A 167 -40.58 12.75 -19.27
N SER A 168 -40.45 11.43 -19.15
CA SER A 168 -39.62 10.62 -20.05
C SER A 168 -40.06 10.75 -21.52
N GLN A 169 -41.37 10.68 -21.77
CA GLN A 169 -41.96 10.79 -23.10
C GLN A 169 -41.69 12.17 -23.72
N MET A 170 -41.87 13.25 -22.94
CA MET A 170 -41.61 14.63 -23.37
C MET A 170 -40.15 14.84 -23.80
N TYR A 171 -39.20 14.26 -23.07
CA TYR A 171 -37.78 14.37 -23.42
C TYR A 171 -37.42 13.53 -24.65
N ILE A 172 -38.05 12.37 -24.84
CA ILE A 172 -37.87 11.54 -26.04
C ILE A 172 -38.41 12.28 -27.27
N GLU A 173 -39.61 12.85 -27.20
CA GLU A 173 -40.23 13.64 -28.27
C GLU A 173 -39.40 14.88 -28.60
N TYR A 174 -38.85 15.56 -27.60
CA TYR A 174 -37.94 16.69 -27.81
C TYR A 174 -36.66 16.26 -28.55
N ILE A 175 -36.04 15.15 -28.14
CA ILE A 175 -34.84 14.62 -28.79
C ILE A 175 -35.16 14.20 -30.23
N GLU A 176 -36.30 13.55 -30.46
CA GLU A 176 -36.76 13.14 -31.79
C GLU A 176 -36.97 14.34 -32.72
N ALA A 177 -37.57 15.42 -32.23
CA ALA A 177 -37.70 16.67 -32.97
C ALA A 177 -36.34 17.30 -33.32
N GLN A 178 -35.35 17.22 -32.42
CA GLN A 178 -33.99 17.70 -32.69
C GLN A 178 -33.25 16.83 -33.71
N ILE A 179 -33.43 15.52 -33.65
CA ILE A 179 -32.81 14.58 -34.59
C ILE A 179 -33.40 14.76 -35.99
N SER A 180 -34.73 14.74 -36.10
CA SER A 180 -35.44 14.91 -37.38
C SER A 180 -35.19 16.27 -38.02
N GLY A 181 -35.04 17.34 -37.24
CA GLY A 181 -34.77 18.68 -37.75
C GLY A 181 -33.38 18.87 -38.38
N LYS A 182 -32.37 18.12 -37.94
CA LYS A 182 -30.96 18.30 -38.36
C LYS A 182 -30.40 17.11 -39.16
N TRP A 183 -30.97 15.92 -38.99
CA TRP A 183 -30.57 14.68 -39.65
C TRP A 183 -31.78 13.97 -40.28
N ALA A 184 -32.61 14.72 -41.01
CA ALA A 184 -33.84 14.24 -41.67
C ALA A 184 -33.65 13.06 -42.66
N GLY A 185 -32.41 12.70 -43.01
CA GLY A 185 -32.06 11.62 -43.93
C GLY A 185 -31.40 10.40 -43.26
N LEU A 186 -31.56 10.22 -41.95
CA LEU A 186 -31.15 8.98 -41.27
C LEU A 186 -31.93 7.79 -41.83
N GLU A 187 -31.23 6.71 -42.19
CA GLU A 187 -31.85 5.43 -42.58
C GLU A 187 -32.57 4.73 -41.41
N GLU A 188 -32.24 5.11 -40.17
CA GLU A 188 -32.86 4.61 -38.94
C GLU A 188 -34.04 5.49 -38.52
N ASP A 189 -35.10 4.86 -37.99
CA ASP A 189 -36.26 5.55 -37.42
C ASP A 189 -35.85 6.54 -36.31
N ALA A 190 -36.20 7.81 -36.48
CA ALA A 190 -35.83 8.91 -35.59
C ALA A 190 -36.31 8.67 -34.15
N GLY A 191 -37.45 8.00 -33.97
CA GLY A 191 -37.98 7.66 -32.64
C GLY A 191 -37.14 6.59 -31.92
N ALA A 192 -36.59 5.62 -32.65
CA ALA A 192 -35.69 4.61 -32.10
C ALA A 192 -34.34 5.22 -31.68
N ALA A 193 -33.78 6.08 -32.55
CA ALA A 193 -32.56 6.84 -32.25
C ALA A 193 -32.77 7.77 -31.03
N ALA A 194 -33.91 8.44 -30.93
CA ALA A 194 -34.22 9.32 -29.80
C ALA A 194 -34.29 8.58 -28.46
N LYS A 195 -34.94 7.41 -28.42
CA LYS A 195 -34.99 6.55 -27.22
C LYS A 195 -33.59 6.07 -26.81
N ARG A 196 -32.75 5.69 -27.77
CA ARG A 196 -31.35 5.29 -27.54
C ARG A 196 -30.54 6.45 -26.95
N MET A 197 -30.62 7.63 -27.55
CA MET A 197 -29.91 8.83 -27.10
C MET A 197 -30.34 9.28 -25.71
N TYR A 198 -31.64 9.28 -25.42
CA TYR A 198 -32.19 9.59 -24.10
C TYR A 198 -31.61 8.68 -23.01
N LYS A 199 -31.52 7.37 -23.27
CA LYS A 199 -30.93 6.41 -22.33
C LYS A 199 -29.42 6.60 -22.15
N LYS A 200 -28.69 6.87 -23.24
CA LYS A 200 -27.26 7.21 -23.18
C LYS A 200 -27.00 8.44 -22.31
N LEU A 201 -27.81 9.49 -22.49
CA LEU A 201 -27.75 10.71 -21.67
C LEU A 201 -27.96 10.42 -20.18
N ILE A 202 -28.92 9.55 -19.81
CA ILE A 202 -29.15 9.16 -18.41
C ILE A 202 -27.94 8.41 -17.84
N ARG A 203 -27.38 7.45 -18.58
CA ARG A 203 -26.24 6.65 -18.12
C ARG A 203 -24.99 7.50 -17.94
N ILE A 204 -24.69 8.36 -18.92
CA ILE A 204 -23.54 9.28 -18.88
C ILE A 204 -23.66 10.26 -17.70
N ARG A 205 -24.82 10.89 -17.51
CA ARG A 205 -25.04 11.79 -16.38
C ARG A 205 -25.06 11.09 -15.01
N THR A 206 -25.30 9.79 -14.99
CA THR A 206 -25.15 8.99 -13.76
C THR A 206 -23.67 8.79 -13.43
N ILE A 207 -22.83 8.51 -14.43
CA ILE A 207 -21.38 8.40 -14.28
C ILE A 207 -20.75 9.74 -13.89
N GLU A 208 -21.18 10.83 -14.50
CA GLU A 208 -20.70 12.19 -14.17
C GLU A 208 -21.01 12.61 -12.74
N ARG A 209 -22.10 12.09 -12.15
CA ARG A 209 -22.45 12.34 -10.74
C ARG A 209 -21.82 11.36 -9.76
N ASP A 210 -21.05 10.37 -10.20
CA ASP A 210 -20.47 9.34 -9.35
C ASP A 210 -19.13 9.79 -8.70
N TYR A 211 -19.19 10.94 -8.02
CA TYR A 211 -18.09 11.49 -7.20
C TYR A 211 -17.52 10.52 -6.14
N PRO A 212 -18.29 9.57 -5.55
CA PRO A 212 -17.74 8.57 -4.63
C PRO A 212 -16.56 7.75 -5.20
N ILE A 213 -16.50 7.58 -6.52
CA ILE A 213 -15.39 6.87 -7.17
C ILE A 213 -14.06 7.60 -6.95
N TYR A 214 -14.03 8.93 -7.05
CA TYR A 214 -12.83 9.74 -6.80
C TYR A 214 -12.48 9.81 -5.30
N LEU A 215 -13.47 9.73 -4.42
CA LEU A 215 -13.24 9.60 -2.97
C LEU A 215 -12.51 8.29 -2.64
N SER A 216 -12.83 7.19 -3.34
CA SER A 216 -12.15 5.90 -3.16
C SER A 216 -10.66 5.98 -3.55
N ALA A 217 -10.32 6.74 -4.61
CA ALA A 217 -8.94 6.97 -5.01
C ALA A 217 -8.15 7.75 -3.94
N LEU A 218 -8.78 8.73 -3.30
CA LEU A 218 -8.18 9.47 -2.18
C LEU A 218 -7.94 8.56 -0.97
N LEU A 219 -8.90 7.71 -0.61
CA LEU A 219 -8.76 6.74 0.48
C LEU A 219 -7.62 5.74 0.20
N ALA A 220 -7.51 5.25 -1.03
CA ALA A 220 -6.43 4.34 -1.43
C ALA A 220 -5.05 5.03 -1.37
N ALA A 221 -4.96 6.30 -1.78
CA ALA A 221 -3.74 7.09 -1.64
C ALA A 221 -3.37 7.32 -0.16
N LEU A 222 -4.36 7.59 0.70
CA LEU A 222 -4.16 7.69 2.15
C LEU A 222 -3.62 6.38 2.74
N ALA A 223 -4.10 5.22 2.26
CA ALA A 223 -3.56 3.94 2.69
C ALA A 223 -2.07 3.80 2.33
N MET A 224 -1.64 4.26 1.14
CA MET A 224 -0.21 4.27 0.76
C MET A 224 0.65 5.13 1.68
N TYR A 225 0.11 6.24 2.21
CA TYR A 225 0.82 7.08 3.18
C TYR A 225 1.22 6.31 4.45
N PHE A 226 0.40 5.35 4.89
CA PHE A 226 0.67 4.52 6.07
C PHE A 226 1.56 3.31 5.80
N MET A 227 1.82 2.99 4.53
CA MET A 227 2.59 1.80 4.15
C MET A 227 4.00 1.75 4.76
N PRO A 228 4.78 2.85 4.84
CA PRO A 228 6.07 2.84 5.52
C PRO A 228 5.99 2.48 7.01
N ASN A 229 4.90 2.86 7.71
CA ASN A 229 4.70 2.46 9.11
C ASN A 229 4.48 0.94 9.20
N ILE A 230 3.66 0.39 8.30
CA ILE A 230 3.37 -1.05 8.26
C ILE A 230 4.65 -1.84 8.01
N ILE A 231 5.47 -1.40 7.04
CA ILE A 231 6.76 -2.03 6.73
C ILE A 231 7.71 -1.94 7.94
N GLY A 232 7.77 -0.79 8.61
CA GLY A 232 8.58 -0.62 9.83
C GLY A 232 8.18 -1.60 10.94
N HIS A 233 6.89 -1.71 11.23
CA HIS A 233 6.39 -2.63 12.24
C HIS A 233 6.57 -4.11 11.86
N LEU A 234 6.39 -4.46 10.58
CA LEU A 234 6.69 -5.81 10.09
C LEU A 234 8.18 -6.14 10.26
N LYS A 235 9.07 -5.19 9.95
CA LYS A 235 10.52 -5.38 10.12
C LYS A 235 10.90 -5.56 11.59
N LEU A 236 10.31 -4.76 12.50
CA LEU A 236 10.48 -4.94 13.95
C LEU A 236 10.08 -6.34 14.39
N MET A 237 8.88 -6.77 14.01
CA MET A 237 8.36 -8.09 14.36
C MET A 237 9.29 -9.21 13.86
N LEU A 238 9.87 -9.06 12.66
CA LEU A 238 10.85 -10.02 12.13
C LEU A 238 12.19 -10.01 12.88
N ILE A 239 12.64 -8.84 13.35
CA ILE A 239 13.88 -8.71 14.14
C ILE A 239 13.68 -9.31 15.54
N GLU A 240 12.56 -9.02 16.19
CA GLU A 240 12.19 -9.63 17.48
C GLU A 240 12.10 -11.14 17.36
N ASP A 241 11.41 -11.65 16.33
CA ASP A 241 11.35 -13.09 16.07
C ASP A 241 12.74 -13.70 15.87
N LYS A 242 13.67 -12.98 15.21
CA LYS A 242 15.05 -13.46 15.02
C LYS A 242 15.80 -13.48 16.36
N ARG A 243 15.60 -12.48 17.22
CA ARG A 243 16.18 -12.43 18.57
C ARG A 243 15.73 -13.61 19.42
N ASP A 244 14.44 -13.90 19.47
CA ASP A 244 13.91 -14.99 20.29
C ASP A 244 14.42 -16.36 19.80
N TRP A 245 14.50 -16.55 18.48
CA TRP A 245 15.05 -17.78 17.91
C TRP A 245 16.54 -17.95 18.21
N GLU A 246 17.29 -16.85 18.20
CA GLU A 246 18.71 -16.85 18.54
C GLU A 246 18.92 -17.19 20.02
N ILE A 247 18.10 -16.64 20.93
CA ILE A 247 18.12 -16.98 22.37
C ILE A 247 17.80 -18.47 22.59
N LEU A 248 16.78 -19.00 21.94
CA LEU A 248 16.45 -20.43 22.02
C LEU A 248 17.63 -21.31 21.61
N ASN A 249 18.30 -20.98 20.50
CA ASN A 249 19.46 -21.76 20.05
C ASN A 249 20.62 -21.66 21.06
N TYR A 250 20.79 -20.51 21.71
CA TYR A 250 21.79 -20.38 22.77
C TYR A 250 21.48 -21.27 23.97
N ILE A 251 20.21 -21.35 24.36
CA ILE A 251 19.74 -22.25 25.42
C ILE A 251 20.02 -23.71 25.05
N TYR A 252 19.74 -24.12 23.82
CA TYR A 252 20.06 -25.48 23.33
C TYR A 252 21.55 -25.79 23.29
N VAL A 253 22.36 -24.84 22.84
CA VAL A 253 23.82 -25.01 22.86
C VAL A 253 24.29 -25.13 24.31
N PHE A 254 23.73 -24.34 25.24
CA PHE A 254 24.04 -24.48 26.65
C PHE A 254 23.61 -25.86 27.20
N SER A 255 22.41 -26.36 26.89
CA SER A 255 21.97 -27.66 27.42
C SER A 255 22.77 -28.84 26.87
N ILE A 256 23.08 -28.83 25.57
CA ILE A 256 23.86 -29.90 24.93
C ILE A 256 25.30 -29.90 25.45
N PHE A 257 25.98 -28.75 25.40
CA PHE A 257 27.38 -28.68 25.83
C PHE A 257 27.53 -28.65 27.35
N GLY A 258 26.48 -28.29 28.09
CA GLY A 258 26.37 -28.44 29.54
C GLY A 258 26.46 -29.88 30.00
N ARG A 259 25.93 -30.82 29.22
CA ARG A 259 25.93 -32.25 29.58
C ARG A 259 27.16 -33.02 29.10
N LEU A 260 28.03 -32.41 28.31
CA LEU A 260 29.21 -33.07 27.73
C LEU A 260 30.47 -32.77 28.56
N PRO A 261 31.08 -33.77 29.23
CA PRO A 261 32.39 -33.60 29.86
C PRO A 261 33.53 -33.58 28.81
N PRO A 262 34.58 -32.76 28.98
CA PRO A 262 34.79 -31.77 30.05
C PRO A 262 34.05 -30.46 29.77
N PHE A 263 33.19 -30.05 30.71
CA PHE A 263 32.43 -28.81 30.60
C PHE A 263 33.34 -27.59 30.78
N ASN A 264 33.18 -26.63 29.88
CA ASN A 264 33.82 -25.33 30.00
C ASN A 264 32.90 -24.26 29.39
N ILE A 265 32.52 -23.26 30.19
CA ILE A 265 31.71 -22.12 29.73
C ILE A 265 32.37 -21.41 28.55
N LYS A 266 33.71 -21.41 28.47
CA LYS A 266 34.44 -20.92 27.30
C LYS A 266 34.02 -21.67 26.03
N ASN A 267 33.88 -22.99 26.09
CA ASN A 267 33.47 -23.80 24.94
C ASN A 267 32.01 -23.57 24.58
N VAL A 268 31.12 -23.46 25.58
CA VAL A 268 29.71 -23.10 25.36
C VAL A 268 29.60 -21.75 24.66
N LEU A 269 30.28 -20.71 25.16
CA LEU A 269 30.30 -19.38 24.55
C LEU A 269 30.90 -19.36 23.15
N ILE A 270 31.95 -20.16 22.89
CA ILE A 270 32.54 -20.30 21.55
C ILE A 270 31.49 -20.87 20.58
N ASN A 271 30.76 -21.91 20.98
CA ASN A 271 29.73 -22.52 20.14
C ASN A 271 28.51 -21.61 19.96
N ILE A 272 28.11 -20.88 21.00
CA ILE A 272 27.06 -19.84 20.91
C ILE A 272 27.50 -18.72 19.94
N LEU A 273 28.77 -18.30 19.98
CA LEU A 273 29.30 -17.26 19.09
C LEU A 273 29.32 -17.66 17.61
N VAL A 274 29.38 -18.95 17.29
CA VAL A 274 29.31 -19.45 15.91
C VAL A 274 27.92 -19.21 15.31
N ILE A 275 26.88 -19.31 16.13
CA ILE A 275 25.47 -19.12 15.72
C ILE A 275 24.92 -17.73 16.05
N ALA A 276 25.74 -16.87 16.66
CA ALA A 276 25.36 -15.53 17.07
C ALA A 276 25.43 -14.51 15.92
N ASP A 277 24.32 -13.81 15.71
CA ASP A 277 24.17 -12.73 14.74
C ASP A 277 23.84 -11.40 15.44
N ILE A 278 22.77 -11.35 16.24
CA ILE A 278 22.29 -10.11 16.86
C ILE A 278 23.05 -9.82 18.16
N TYR A 279 23.30 -10.84 18.98
CA TYR A 279 23.96 -10.68 20.29
C TYR A 279 25.46 -10.94 20.26
N LYS A 280 26.05 -11.08 19.06
CA LYS A 280 27.46 -11.43 18.86
C LYS A 280 28.42 -10.50 19.62
N SER A 281 28.18 -9.19 19.61
CA SER A 281 29.05 -8.22 20.30
C SER A 281 29.11 -8.46 21.81
N ILE A 282 27.95 -8.65 22.43
CA ILE A 282 27.77 -8.90 23.87
C ILE A 282 28.46 -10.22 24.26
N LEU A 283 28.26 -11.28 23.47
CA LEU A 283 28.87 -12.59 23.72
C LEU A 283 30.38 -12.60 23.50
N THR A 284 30.88 -11.80 22.56
CA THR A 284 32.33 -11.67 22.30
C THR A 284 33.01 -10.94 23.47
N GLU A 285 32.38 -9.90 24.01
CA GLU A 285 32.82 -9.21 25.23
C GLU A 285 32.86 -10.17 26.43
N ALA A 286 31.84 -11.02 26.59
CA ALA A 286 31.80 -12.06 27.61
C ALA A 286 32.98 -13.03 27.48
N LEU A 287 33.17 -13.62 26.29
CA LEU A 287 34.24 -14.59 26.05
C LEU A 287 35.63 -13.99 26.27
N ASN A 288 35.86 -12.75 25.84
CA ASN A 288 37.14 -12.06 26.04
C ASN A 288 37.43 -11.81 27.51
N ASN A 289 36.42 -11.38 28.29
CA ASN A 289 36.57 -11.18 29.73
C ASN A 289 36.86 -12.51 30.47
N ILE A 290 36.23 -13.61 30.06
CA ILE A 290 36.50 -14.94 30.62
C ILE A 290 37.90 -15.44 30.24
N LYS A 291 38.37 -15.18 29.00
CA LYS A 291 39.74 -15.48 28.58
C LYS A 291 40.78 -14.68 29.39
N SER A 292 40.45 -13.45 29.78
CA SER A 292 41.30 -12.59 30.62
C SER A 292 41.34 -12.96 32.11
N GLY A 293 40.65 -14.03 32.53
CA GLY A 293 40.72 -14.54 33.91
C GLY A 293 39.74 -13.88 34.90
N LYS A 294 38.77 -13.08 34.43
CA LYS A 294 37.81 -12.38 35.29
C LYS A 294 36.69 -13.25 35.89
N GLY A 295 36.62 -14.54 35.50
CA GLY A 295 35.64 -15.48 36.07
C GLY A 295 34.20 -14.98 35.95
N GLU A 296 33.43 -15.04 37.04
CA GLU A 296 32.02 -14.61 37.10
C GLU A 296 31.81 -13.10 36.84
N ALA A 297 32.80 -12.28 37.18
CA ALA A 297 32.74 -10.83 36.98
C ALA A 297 32.70 -10.43 35.49
N SER A 298 32.89 -11.38 34.57
CA SER A 298 32.67 -11.16 33.13
C SER A 298 31.19 -10.91 32.78
N PHE A 299 30.26 -11.40 33.60
CA PHE A 299 28.82 -11.34 33.32
C PHE A 299 28.12 -10.17 34.03
N ASP A 300 28.66 -9.65 35.14
CA ASP A 300 27.99 -8.61 35.95
C ASP A 300 27.74 -7.29 35.20
N ASN A 301 28.65 -6.92 34.29
CA ASN A 301 28.48 -5.75 33.43
C ASN A 301 27.54 -6.00 32.23
N LEU A 302 27.39 -7.26 31.82
CA LEU A 302 26.51 -7.65 30.70
C LEU A 302 25.06 -7.75 31.17
N LEU A 303 24.83 -8.31 32.35
CA LEU A 303 23.49 -8.44 32.97
C LEU A 303 22.81 -7.07 33.15
N LYS A 304 23.58 -6.00 33.40
CA LYS A 304 23.05 -4.62 33.49
C LYS A 304 22.62 -4.01 32.15
N ARG A 305 23.02 -4.61 31.02
CA ARG A 305 22.79 -4.09 29.65
C ARG A 305 21.77 -4.91 28.86
N VAL A 306 21.38 -6.08 29.36
CA VAL A 306 20.45 -6.98 28.68
C VAL A 306 19.03 -6.69 29.14
N ASN A 307 18.19 -6.21 28.23
CA ASN A 307 16.78 -5.92 28.48
C ASN A 307 15.86 -7.13 28.26
N ASN A 308 16.33 -8.19 27.58
CA ASN A 308 15.55 -9.40 27.36
C ASN A 308 15.73 -10.34 28.56
N GLN A 309 14.62 -10.68 29.23
CA GLN A 309 14.61 -11.47 30.46
C GLN A 309 15.19 -12.88 30.26
N GLU A 310 14.97 -13.50 29.11
CA GLU A 310 15.36 -14.89 28.84
C GLU A 310 16.86 -14.98 28.54
N LEU A 311 17.40 -13.98 27.84
CA LEU A 311 18.84 -13.83 27.69
C LEU A 311 19.53 -13.48 29.02
N PHE A 312 18.87 -12.69 29.87
CA PHE A 312 19.35 -12.38 31.22
C PHE A 312 19.45 -13.66 32.06
N GLU A 313 18.37 -14.46 32.11
CA GLU A 313 18.32 -15.74 32.83
C GLU A 313 19.37 -16.72 32.31
N LEU A 314 19.58 -16.80 30.99
CA LEU A 314 20.64 -17.62 30.39
C LEU A 314 22.05 -17.18 30.81
N LEU A 315 22.35 -15.88 30.77
CA LEU A 315 23.66 -15.35 31.17
C LEU A 315 23.90 -15.48 32.67
N GLU A 316 22.85 -15.35 33.48
CA GLU A 316 22.92 -15.59 34.93
C GLU A 316 23.17 -17.08 35.23
N ALA A 317 22.51 -17.99 34.51
CA ALA A 317 22.74 -19.41 34.66
C ALA A 317 24.14 -19.84 34.19
N MET A 318 24.68 -19.22 33.13
CA MET A 318 26.09 -19.32 32.77
C MET A 318 27.00 -18.87 33.94
N ARG A 319 26.75 -17.69 34.51
CA ARG A 319 27.52 -17.19 35.67
C ARG A 319 27.51 -18.19 36.83
N LEU A 320 26.34 -18.69 37.22
CA LEU A 320 26.18 -19.63 38.33
C LEU A 320 26.84 -21.00 38.06
N SER A 321 26.79 -21.48 36.81
CA SER A 321 27.44 -22.74 36.41
C SER A 321 28.97 -22.70 36.52
N MET A 322 29.53 -21.50 36.66
CA MET A 322 30.95 -21.24 36.81
C MET A 322 31.44 -21.48 38.25
N SER A 323 30.56 -21.39 39.26
CA SER A 323 30.89 -21.56 40.68
C SER A 323 30.31 -22.80 41.35
N THR A 324 29.11 -23.25 40.97
CA THR A 324 28.33 -24.20 41.81
C THR A 324 28.25 -25.65 41.31
N GLY A 325 28.77 -25.94 40.11
CA GLY A 325 28.67 -27.28 39.53
C GLY A 325 27.30 -27.57 38.90
N LEU A 326 27.29 -28.49 37.93
CA LEU A 326 26.43 -28.38 36.75
C LEU A 326 25.02 -28.97 36.83
N LEU A 327 24.79 -30.04 37.57
CA LEU A 327 23.61 -30.89 37.33
C LEU A 327 22.29 -30.13 37.54
N ASN A 328 22.17 -29.42 38.67
CA ASN A 328 20.93 -28.70 39.01
C ASN A 328 20.70 -27.47 38.11
N ILE A 329 21.76 -26.88 37.55
CA ILE A 329 21.66 -25.69 36.69
C ILE A 329 21.27 -26.09 35.26
N VAL A 330 21.79 -27.22 34.78
CA VAL A 330 21.41 -27.76 33.46
C VAL A 330 19.93 -28.16 33.45
N ASP A 331 19.42 -28.77 34.52
CA ASP A 331 18.00 -29.16 34.58
C ASP A 331 17.06 -27.94 34.63
N ASN A 332 17.45 -26.86 35.33
CA ASN A 332 16.73 -25.59 35.29
C ASN A 332 16.75 -24.94 33.90
N ILE A 333 17.87 -25.05 33.17
CA ILE A 333 17.98 -24.52 31.81
C ILE A 333 17.21 -25.37 30.81
N ASP A 334 17.10 -26.68 31.03
CA ASP A 334 16.24 -27.56 30.24
C ASP A 334 14.76 -27.23 30.45
N GLU A 335 14.35 -26.94 31.69
CA GLU A 335 12.99 -26.47 31.96
C GLU A 335 12.73 -25.11 31.31
N MET A 336 13.71 -24.20 31.34
CA MET A 336 13.69 -22.94 30.60
C MET A 336 13.60 -23.16 29.09
N ALA A 337 14.34 -24.15 28.55
CA ALA A 337 14.32 -24.54 27.14
C ALA A 337 12.94 -25.05 26.74
N VAL A 338 12.32 -25.93 27.54
CA VAL A 338 10.98 -26.47 27.31
C VAL A 338 9.91 -25.38 27.38
N ASN A 339 10.01 -24.47 28.35
CA ASN A 339 9.08 -23.34 28.49
C ASN A 339 9.22 -22.35 27.32
N GLN A 340 10.45 -22.03 26.92
CA GLN A 340 10.74 -21.28 25.70
C GLN A 340 10.22 -21.98 24.45
N LEU A 341 10.41 -23.29 24.32
CA LEU A 341 9.91 -24.10 23.20
C LEU A 341 8.40 -24.02 23.10
N LYS A 342 7.68 -24.22 24.21
CA LYS A 342 6.21 -24.10 24.27
C LYS A 342 5.76 -22.69 23.92
N TRP A 343 6.44 -21.67 24.44
CA TRP A 343 6.11 -20.27 24.15
C TRP A 343 6.37 -19.92 22.68
N LEU A 344 7.47 -20.41 22.11
CA LEU A 344 7.80 -20.30 20.70
C LEU A 344 6.90 -21.14 19.81
N GLU A 345 6.40 -22.29 20.25
CA GLU A 345 5.38 -23.06 19.55
C GLU A 345 4.08 -22.27 19.48
N ILE A 346 3.61 -21.72 20.61
CA ILE A 346 2.44 -20.85 20.66
C ILE A 346 2.64 -19.61 19.75
N LYS A 347 3.81 -18.98 19.83
CA LYS A 347 4.17 -17.84 18.97
C LYS A 347 4.31 -18.25 17.51
N SER A 348 4.80 -19.45 17.20
CA SER A 348 4.94 -19.99 15.85
C SER A 348 3.60 -20.35 15.21
N ILE A 349 2.63 -20.83 16.00
CA ILE A 349 1.25 -21.05 15.56
C ILE A 349 0.60 -19.71 15.23
N LYS A 350 0.78 -18.71 16.10
CA LYS A 350 0.33 -17.32 15.85
C LYS A 350 1.03 -16.72 14.61
N ARG A 351 2.31 -17.02 14.41
CA ARG A 351 3.14 -16.62 13.26
C ARG A 351 2.73 -17.31 11.97
N ARG A 352 2.42 -18.61 11.98
CA ARG A 352 1.87 -19.34 10.83
C ARG A 352 0.54 -18.73 10.41
N LYS A 353 -0.35 -18.44 11.37
CA LYS A 353 -1.61 -17.74 11.09
C LYS A 353 -1.37 -16.35 10.49
N SER A 354 -0.46 -15.55 11.06
CA SER A 354 -0.15 -14.22 10.54
C SER A 354 0.50 -14.25 9.15
N LYS A 355 1.48 -15.15 8.92
CA LYS A 355 2.10 -15.36 7.61
C LYS A 355 1.10 -15.90 6.58
N GLN A 356 0.20 -16.80 6.98
CA GLN A 356 -0.90 -17.27 6.13
C GLN A 356 -1.83 -16.13 5.75
N VAL A 357 -2.19 -15.25 6.69
CA VAL A 357 -3.00 -14.05 6.40
C VAL A 357 -2.27 -13.12 5.43
N ILE A 358 -1.00 -12.80 5.68
CA ILE A 358 -0.20 -11.94 4.79
C ILE A 358 -0.06 -12.56 3.39
N ALA A 359 0.14 -13.88 3.30
CA ALA A 359 0.23 -14.60 2.03
C ALA A 359 -1.12 -14.76 1.32
N MET A 360 -2.23 -14.84 2.07
CA MET A 360 -3.58 -14.89 1.53
C MET A 360 -4.04 -13.54 0.97
N VAL A 361 -3.58 -12.42 1.52
CA VAL A 361 -4.01 -11.08 1.07
C VAL A 361 -3.79 -10.87 -0.45
N PRO A 362 -2.60 -11.15 -1.03
CA PRO A 362 -2.41 -11.10 -2.49
C PRO A 362 -3.32 -12.08 -3.24
N VAL A 363 -3.52 -13.30 -2.73
CA VAL A 363 -4.36 -14.33 -3.37
C VAL A 363 -5.81 -13.88 -3.42
N VAL A 364 -6.33 -13.33 -2.32
CA VAL A 364 -7.70 -12.79 -2.24
C VAL A 364 -7.86 -11.58 -3.15
N LEU A 365 -6.86 -10.69 -3.22
CA LEU A 365 -6.87 -9.57 -4.16
C LEU A 365 -6.91 -10.04 -5.61
N VAL A 366 -6.06 -11.02 -5.98
CA VAL A 366 -6.06 -11.61 -7.32
C VAL A 366 -7.38 -12.31 -7.60
N MET A 367 -7.94 -13.05 -6.64
CA MET A 367 -9.27 -13.68 -6.78
C MET A 367 -10.38 -12.65 -6.95
N LEU A 368 -10.38 -11.54 -6.21
CA LEU A 368 -11.37 -10.47 -6.36
C LEU A 368 -11.24 -9.79 -7.72
N VAL A 369 -10.02 -9.47 -8.16
CA VAL A 369 -9.77 -8.91 -9.51
C VAL A 369 -10.20 -9.91 -10.58
N ALA A 370 -9.90 -11.19 -10.41
CA ALA A 370 -10.34 -12.25 -11.30
C ALA A 370 -11.87 -12.36 -11.28
N MET A 371 -12.54 -12.26 -10.12
CA MET A 371 -14.00 -12.26 -10.03
C MET A 371 -14.62 -11.07 -10.76
N VAL A 372 -14.05 -9.88 -10.62
CA VAL A 372 -14.49 -8.67 -11.34
C VAL A 372 -14.25 -8.84 -12.84
N TYR A 373 -13.08 -9.34 -13.25
CA TYR A 373 -12.76 -9.62 -14.64
C TYR A 373 -13.66 -10.70 -15.24
N PHE A 374 -13.91 -11.79 -14.51
CA PHE A 374 -14.82 -12.85 -14.91
C PHE A 374 -16.26 -12.36 -14.94
N SER A 375 -16.69 -11.52 -14.00
CA SER A 375 -18.03 -10.92 -14.01
C SER A 375 -18.19 -9.96 -15.18
N TYR A 376 -17.16 -9.18 -15.51
CA TYR A 376 -17.13 -8.31 -16.68
C TYR A 376 -17.06 -9.12 -17.99
N SER A 377 -16.29 -10.20 -18.02
CA SER A 377 -16.20 -11.13 -19.16
C SER A 377 -17.53 -11.87 -19.35
N LEU A 378 -18.17 -12.32 -18.28
CA LEU A 378 -19.50 -12.93 -18.29
C LEU A 378 -20.58 -11.92 -18.66
N SER A 379 -20.47 -10.65 -18.25
CA SER A 379 -21.43 -9.62 -18.66
C SER A 379 -21.23 -9.17 -20.11
N THR A 380 -20.00 -9.25 -20.63
CA THR A 380 -19.71 -9.02 -22.05
C THR A 380 -20.06 -10.23 -22.92
N LEU A 381 -19.88 -11.47 -22.42
CA LEU A 381 -20.33 -12.73 -23.02
C LEU A 381 -21.86 -12.87 -23.00
N SER A 382 -22.51 -12.44 -21.91
CA SER A 382 -23.98 -12.42 -21.79
C SER A 382 -24.63 -11.25 -22.51
N ASN A 383 -23.82 -10.33 -23.06
CA ASN A 383 -24.25 -9.29 -23.99
C ASN A 383 -23.81 -9.67 -25.43
N PRO A 384 -24.51 -10.62 -26.08
CA PRO A 384 -24.11 -11.23 -27.35
C PRO A 384 -24.01 -10.25 -28.54
N MET A 385 -24.48 -9.01 -28.38
CA MET A 385 -24.27 -7.91 -29.35
C MET A 385 -22.79 -7.56 -29.58
N ASN A 386 -21.89 -7.85 -28.63
CA ASN A 386 -20.46 -7.59 -28.77
C ASN A 386 -19.71 -8.62 -29.65
N TYR A 387 -20.35 -9.73 -30.00
CA TYR A 387 -19.75 -10.82 -30.79
C TYR A 387 -20.16 -10.81 -32.26
N ILE A 388 -21.08 -9.92 -32.65
CA ILE A 388 -21.40 -9.67 -34.07
C ILE A 388 -20.43 -8.59 -34.55
N LYS A 389 -19.21 -9.02 -34.90
CA LYS A 389 -18.23 -8.24 -35.67
C LYS A 389 -18.06 -8.88 -37.04
#